data_AF-A0A1I4PK92-F1
#
_entry.id   AF-A0A1I4PK92-F1
#
_cell.length_a   1.000
_cell.length_b   1.000
_cell.length_c   1.000
_cell.angle_alpha   90.00
_cell.angle_beta   90.00
_cell.angle_gamma   90.00
#
_symmetry.space_group_name_H-M   'P 1'
#
loop_
_entity.id
_entity.type
_entity.pdbx_description
1 polymer ?
#
loop_
_entity_poly.entity_id
_entity_poly.type
_entity_poly.pdbx_seq_one_letter_code
_entity_poly.pdbx_strand_id
1 'polypeptide(L)' 'MSHPAPADHGHAAGVEQDTVESIVPLMPIVLPLCGGVLMLLLASIAIYLA' A
#
# COMPACT_ATOMS: atom_id res chain seq x y z
N MET A 1 -30.04 31.28 -12.35
CA MET A 1 -28.64 30.89 -12.56
C MET A 1 -28.27 29.96 -11.41
N SER A 2 -28.36 28.66 -11.61
CA SER A 2 -28.09 27.66 -10.58
C SER A 2 -26.58 27.60 -10.38
N HIS A 3 -26.10 28.11 -9.24
CA HIS A 3 -24.74 27.87 -8.78
C HIS A 3 -24.65 26.40 -8.37
N PRO A 4 -23.76 25.57 -8.95
CA PRO A 4 -23.50 24.26 -8.38
C PRO A 4 -22.83 24.50 -7.02
N ALA A 5 -23.36 23.90 -5.96
CA ALA A 5 -22.66 23.85 -4.68
C ALA A 5 -21.25 23.28 -4.92
N PRO A 6 -20.20 23.80 -4.27
CA PRO A 6 -18.94 23.08 -4.22
C PRO A 6 -19.26 21.70 -3.64
N ALA A 7 -19.02 20.65 -4.43
CA ALA A 7 -18.95 19.32 -3.87
C ALA A 7 -17.76 19.36 -2.93
N ASP A 8 -18.04 19.56 -1.65
CA ASP A 8 -17.05 19.46 -0.60
C ASP A 8 -16.57 18.00 -0.60
N HIS A 9 -15.50 17.72 -1.34
CA HIS A 9 -14.65 16.55 -1.11
C HIS A 9 -13.82 16.77 0.17
N GLY A 10 -14.46 17.36 1.18
CA GLY A 10 -13.95 17.56 2.51
C GLY A 10 -13.72 16.19 3.10
N HIS A 11 -12.45 15.83 3.20
CA HIS A 11 -11.90 14.81 4.10
C HIS A 11 -12.32 15.12 5.54
N ALA A 12 -13.58 14.86 5.86
CA ALA A 12 -14.18 15.14 7.16
C ALA A 12 -14.89 13.88 7.68
N ALA A 13 -14.13 12.81 7.88
CA ALA A 13 -14.57 11.64 8.64
C ALA A 13 -13.37 10.85 9.18
N GLY A 14 -12.81 11.33 10.30
CA GLY A 14 -11.76 10.64 11.05
C GLY A 14 -10.36 11.03 10.60
N VAL A 15 -9.48 11.29 11.56
CA VAL A 15 -8.03 11.12 11.35
C VAL A 15 -7.78 9.60 11.24
N GLU A 16 -8.35 8.99 10.21
CA GLU A 16 -7.99 7.64 9.79
C GLU A 16 -6.57 7.79 9.24
N GLN A 17 -5.61 7.27 9.99
CA GLN A 17 -4.21 7.29 9.59
C GLN A 17 -4.14 6.63 8.20
N ASP A 18 -3.90 7.42 7.14
CA ASP A 18 -3.81 6.88 5.78
C ASP A 18 -2.73 5.80 5.81
N THR A 19 -3.18 4.55 5.69
CA THR A 19 -2.32 3.38 5.83
C THR A 19 -1.22 3.41 4.78
N VAL A 20 -1.50 4.00 3.62
CA VAL A 20 -0.52 4.22 2.57
C VAL A 20 0.50 5.27 3.02
N GLU A 21 0.06 6.40 3.53
CA GLU A 21 0.96 7.49 3.97
C GLU A 21 1.85 7.06 5.15
N SER A 22 1.35 6.16 6.02
CA SER A 22 2.13 5.56 7.11
C SER A 22 3.17 4.52 6.64
N ILE A 23 2.97 3.85 5.50
CA ILE A 23 3.91 2.84 4.99
C ILE A 23 4.99 3.45 4.07
N VAL A 24 4.72 4.60 3.45
CA VAL A 24 5.65 5.28 2.52
C VAL A 24 7.05 5.51 3.12
N PRO A 25 7.22 6.00 4.37
CA PRO A 25 8.55 6.16 4.97
C PRO A 25 9.30 4.83 5.14
N LEU A 26 8.56 3.71 5.22
CA LEU A 26 9.10 2.37 5.37
C LEU A 26 9.29 1.65 4.03
N MET A 27 8.87 2.24 2.89
CA MET A 27 8.99 1.64 1.56
C MET A 27 10.40 1.14 1.21
N PRO A 28 11.51 1.83 1.60
CA PRO A 28 12.86 1.32 1.36
C PRO A 28 13.16 -0.01 2.05
N ILE A 29 12.42 -0.37 3.10
CA ILE A 29 12.57 -1.61 3.87
C ILE A 29 11.53 -2.65 3.42
N VAL A 30 10.29 -2.20 3.22
CA VAL A 30 9.19 -3.08 2.78
C VAL A 30 9.48 -3.69 1.41
N LEU A 31 10.04 -2.93 0.46
CA LEU A 31 10.30 -3.41 -0.89
C LEU A 31 11.33 -4.56 -0.92
N PRO A 32 12.53 -4.44 -0.30
CA PRO A 32 13.45 -5.56 -0.15
C PRO A 32 12.88 -6.74 0.63
N LEU A 33 12.11 -6.50 1.69
CA LEU A 33 11.55 -7.58 2.51
C LEU A 33 10.51 -8.40 1.73
N CYS A 34 9.55 -7.74 1.08
CA CYS A 34 8.58 -8.40 0.20
C CYS A 34 9.29 -9.12 -0.95
N GLY A 35 10.27 -8.48 -1.60
CA GLY A 35 11.06 -9.10 -2.66
C GLY A 35 11.79 -10.35 -2.19
N GLY A 36 12.41 -10.31 -1.00
CA GLY A 36 13.08 -11.45 -0.38
C GLY A 36 12.13 -12.60 -0.05
N VAL A 37 10.95 -12.29 0.48
CA VAL A 37 9.89 -13.28 0.72
C VAL A 37 9.47 -13.93 -0.61
N LEU A 38 9.16 -13.14 -1.64
CA LEU A 38 8.81 -13.66 -2.97
C LEU A 38 9.91 -14.57 -3.54
N MET A 39 11.18 -14.18 -3.43
CA MET A 39 12.31 -15.00 -3.88
C MET A 39 12.43 -16.31 -3.10
N LEU A 40 12.24 -16.28 -1.78
CA LEU A 40 12.20 -17.49 -0.96
C LEU A 40 11.06 -18.41 -1.39
N LEU A 41 9.88 -17.86 -1.64
CA LEU A 41 8.73 -18.62 -2.14
C LEU A 41 9.09 -19.29 -3.47
N LEU A 42 9.63 -18.55 -4.44
CA LEU A 42 10.05 -19.11 -5.73
C LEU A 42 11.13 -20.19 -5.56
N ALA A 43 12.12 -19.98 -4.70
CA ALA A 43 13.16 -20.96 -4.42
C ALA A 43 12.58 -22.23 -3.77
N SER A 44 11.63 -22.09 -2.85
CA SER A 44 10.96 -23.23 -2.22
C SER A 44 10.18 -24.06 -3.24
N ILE A 45 9.44 -23.40 -4.13
CA ILE A 45 8.69 -24.06 -5.20
C ILE A 45 9.64 -24.78 -6.15
N ALA A 46 10.78 -24.16 -6.49
CA ALA A 46 11.81 -24.79 -7.32
C ALA A 46 12.39 -26.07 -6.70
N ILE A 47 12.44 -26.17 -5.37
CA ILE A 47 12.90 -27.39 -4.68
C ILE A 47 11.82 -28.47 -4.69
N TYR A 48 10.55 -28.11 -4.48
CA TYR A 48 9.47 -29.08 -4.27
C TYR A 48 8.75 -29.53 -5.54
N LEU A 49 8.80 -28.76 -6.63
CA LEU A 49 8.13 -29.10 -7.90
C LEU A 49 9.09 -29.55 -9.02
N ALA A 50 10.40 -29.50 -8.79
CA ALA A 50 11.40 -29.95 -9.77
C ALA A 50 11.49 -31.48 -9.87
#